data_AF-A0A4V1J103-F1
#
_entry.id   AF-A0A4V1J103-F1
#
_cell.length_a   1.000
_cell.length_b   1.000
_cell.length_c   1.000
_cell.angle_alpha   90.00
_cell.angle_beta   90.00
_cell.angle_gamma   90.00
#
_symmetry.space_group_name_H-M   'P 1'
#
loop_
_entity.id
_entity.type
_entity.pdbx_description
1 polymer ?
#
loop_
_entity_poly.entity_id
_entity_poly.type
_entity_poly.pdbx_seq_one_letter_code
_entity_poly.pdbx_strand_id
1 'polypeptide(L)'
;MQCRTSVGRFLKLCIQLHRQQGLGPKKSTALMQNYHCLYGVRWSSGSKPLQNHHAHALPFDEQAASQVFFMLLPGILERIRSNVQLRPESTDALESLFEVFPDPPFHIAGVAMTRDLVGAYLEKEAEIGQATGFSDESRLFPLVQSYVARHVPDVYRQLYYVAGKCMEISLGGRTKIKDNEDVEVMTEHFQNHVIMNPMDAEAWHCLGVAFHTHADNLMWTTRDMLGKQQDIVQLNRAALLAREMPGEARLRPGQDRDLLRNGRASLSRAPIAARPGAQSGCPGEAALICCQAVLAGSSIGKGRHPADATAAAAPYAHPFEQASIVERAIGVVFPTDAQAELAEQETQLAALVHQPTASPKHAMAARITAALMLLKAKDRRRWHHKPIYQGSRIHPKLTPIARRRPGSHFVYLQKYATFLVSLYEHGGQLSQLVSLGRRLRKSTGVFLEPQRLFGATVQACMKVVRRVWPLPAAPSFQPPADMTADTLRQLAARIAAAVQIGQTPELMARHAHLQQLEQMYRLAIGHIAEQAIAEELRLLVAQCFLDLANHLPASYDVLSMSGPDGTHAAERKCVSLEELVETALQLYHPLQSPSK
;
A
#
# COMPACT_ATOMS: atom_id res chain seq x y z
N MET A 1 -48.87 21.60 20.60
CA MET A 1 -49.19 23.04 20.38
C MET A 1 -48.44 24.02 21.29
N GLN A 2 -47.89 23.62 22.44
CA GLN A 2 -47.27 24.58 23.39
C GLN A 2 -45.89 25.11 22.99
N CYS A 3 -45.18 24.54 22.00
CA CYS A 3 -43.87 25.04 21.58
C CYS A 3 -43.91 26.37 20.81
N ARG A 4 -45.08 26.78 20.31
CA ARG A 4 -45.26 28.02 19.53
C ARG A 4 -45.57 29.25 20.38
N THR A 5 -45.88 29.08 21.66
CA THR A 5 -46.28 30.21 22.50
C THR A 5 -45.08 31.06 22.91
N SER A 6 -45.28 32.38 22.93
CA SER A 6 -44.35 33.35 23.53
C SER A 6 -42.93 33.40 22.94
N VAL A 7 -42.78 33.22 21.62
CA VAL A 7 -41.47 33.39 20.90
C VAL A 7 -40.36 32.53 21.53
N GLY A 8 -40.69 31.29 21.91
CA GLY A 8 -39.73 30.37 22.52
C GLY A 8 -39.32 30.69 23.96
N ARG A 9 -39.88 31.73 24.61
CA ARG A 9 -39.60 32.06 26.03
C ARG A 9 -39.89 30.89 26.96
N PHE A 10 -40.97 30.15 26.71
CA PHE A 10 -41.31 28.95 27.48
C PHE A 10 -40.22 27.88 27.34
N LEU A 11 -39.74 27.60 26.12
CA LEU A 11 -38.67 26.64 25.88
C LEU A 11 -37.33 27.07 26.53
N LYS A 12 -37.00 28.37 26.48
CA LYS A 12 -35.83 28.93 27.19
C LYS A 12 -35.93 28.73 28.71
N LEU A 13 -37.10 28.98 29.30
CA LEU A 13 -37.36 28.73 30.72
C LEU A 13 -37.21 27.23 31.04
N CYS A 14 -37.77 26.35 30.21
CA CYS A 14 -37.61 24.92 30.37
C CYS A 14 -36.13 24.53 30.34
N ILE A 15 -35.34 25.01 29.38
CA ILE A 15 -33.89 24.76 29.30
C ILE A 15 -33.18 25.20 30.59
N GLN A 16 -33.49 26.39 31.09
CA GLN A 16 -32.91 26.93 32.32
C GLN A 16 -33.25 26.06 33.54
N LEU A 17 -34.51 25.69 33.70
CA LEU A 17 -34.97 24.83 34.80
C LEU A 17 -34.30 23.44 34.75
N HIS A 18 -34.20 22.85 33.55
CA HIS A 18 -33.53 21.57 33.37
C HIS A 18 -32.06 21.65 33.81
N ARG A 19 -31.34 22.74 33.49
CA ARG A 19 -29.95 22.94 33.94
C ARG A 19 -29.82 23.03 35.45
N GLN A 20 -30.67 23.83 36.09
CA GLN A 20 -30.62 24.03 37.55
C GLN A 20 -30.83 22.74 38.34
N GLN A 21 -31.63 21.81 37.81
CA GLN A 21 -31.97 20.56 38.49
C GLN A 21 -30.90 19.46 38.39
N GLY A 22 -29.84 19.64 37.60
CA GLY A 22 -28.84 18.59 37.35
C GLY A 22 -29.45 17.42 36.57
N LEU A 23 -29.09 17.29 35.29
CA LEU A 23 -29.73 16.30 34.43
C LEU A 23 -28.98 14.96 34.52
N GLY A 24 -29.62 13.98 35.15
CA GLY A 24 -29.30 12.58 34.88
C GLY A 24 -29.59 12.22 33.41
N PRO A 25 -29.02 11.13 32.89
CA PRO A 25 -29.04 10.77 31.45
C PRO A 25 -30.44 10.72 30.82
N LYS A 26 -31.47 10.33 31.59
CA LYS A 26 -32.88 10.29 31.14
C LYS A 26 -33.50 11.68 30.92
N LYS A 27 -33.01 12.73 31.58
CA LYS A 27 -33.51 14.09 31.37
C LYS A 27 -32.84 14.80 30.18
N SER A 28 -31.90 14.13 29.50
CA SER A 28 -31.26 14.67 28.28
C SER A 28 -32.24 14.78 27.11
N THR A 29 -33.13 13.80 26.90
CA THR A 29 -34.03 13.79 25.73
C THR A 29 -35.05 14.93 25.74
N ALA A 30 -35.64 15.27 26.90
CA ALA A 30 -36.55 16.41 27.01
C ALA A 30 -35.82 17.74 26.78
N LEU A 31 -34.57 17.85 27.26
CA LEU A 31 -33.74 19.02 27.00
C LEU A 31 -33.43 19.14 25.50
N MET A 32 -33.02 18.05 24.84
CA MET A 32 -32.76 18.05 23.40
C MET A 32 -34.01 18.35 22.59
N GLN A 33 -35.18 17.87 23.00
CA GLN A 33 -36.45 18.22 22.38
C GLN A 33 -36.70 19.74 22.45
N ASN A 34 -36.35 20.40 23.56
CA ASN A 34 -36.47 21.85 23.67
C ASN A 34 -35.50 22.57 22.72
N TYR A 35 -34.25 22.12 22.59
CA TYR A 35 -33.30 22.69 21.63
C TYR A 35 -33.73 22.46 20.18
N HIS A 36 -34.25 21.28 19.85
CA HIS A 36 -34.77 20.98 18.53
C HIS A 36 -35.96 21.86 18.16
N CYS A 37 -36.93 22.01 19.07
CA CYS A 37 -38.06 22.90 18.84
C CYS A 37 -37.66 24.37 18.79
N LEU A 38 -36.66 24.78 19.56
CA LEU A 38 -36.27 26.18 19.69
C LEU A 38 -35.30 26.64 18.59
N TYR A 39 -34.35 25.80 18.16
CA TYR A 39 -33.27 26.16 17.24
C TYR A 39 -33.14 25.22 16.04
N GLY A 40 -33.99 24.20 15.91
CA GLY A 40 -33.92 23.24 14.81
C GLY A 40 -32.84 22.16 14.95
N VAL A 41 -31.91 22.29 15.90
CA VAL A 41 -30.79 21.34 16.09
C VAL A 41 -31.30 19.94 16.43
N ARG A 42 -30.89 18.95 15.64
CA ARG A 42 -31.30 17.54 15.82
C ARG A 42 -30.21 16.79 16.56
N TRP A 43 -30.55 16.17 17.69
CA TRP A 43 -29.65 15.24 18.37
C TRP A 43 -30.44 14.28 19.26
N SER A 44 -30.28 12.98 19.01
CA SER A 44 -30.93 11.93 19.77
C SER A 44 -29.90 11.10 20.56
N SER A 45 -29.99 11.08 21.89
CA SER A 45 -29.12 10.24 22.73
C SER A 45 -29.53 8.76 22.73
N GLY A 46 -30.67 8.38 22.12
CA GLY A 46 -31.20 7.02 22.22
C GLY A 46 -32.42 6.71 21.34
N SER A 47 -33.06 5.56 21.63
CA SER A 47 -34.03 4.83 20.79
C SER A 47 -35.31 5.57 20.38
N LYS A 48 -35.57 6.77 20.91
CA LYS A 48 -36.76 7.56 20.56
C LYS A 48 -36.33 8.77 19.73
N PRO A 49 -36.77 8.88 18.47
CA PRO A 49 -36.52 10.08 17.69
C PRO A 49 -37.16 11.29 18.36
N LEU A 50 -36.56 12.47 18.16
CA LEU A 50 -37.17 13.73 18.58
C LEU A 50 -38.47 13.93 17.82
N GLN A 51 -39.50 14.38 18.51
CA GLN A 51 -40.80 14.64 17.91
C GLN A 51 -40.76 15.97 17.17
N ASN A 52 -41.24 15.99 15.92
CA ASN A 52 -41.43 17.25 15.22
C ASN A 52 -42.70 17.94 15.75
N HIS A 53 -42.54 19.02 16.52
CA HIS A 53 -43.66 19.81 17.03
C HIS A 53 -44.04 20.98 16.11
N HIS A 54 -43.46 21.05 14.90
CA HIS A 54 -43.66 22.12 13.92
C HIS A 54 -43.51 23.53 14.53
N ALA A 55 -42.52 23.70 15.41
CA ALA A 55 -42.15 24.99 15.97
C ALA A 55 -41.36 25.82 14.94
N HIS A 56 -41.52 27.13 14.96
CA HIS A 56 -40.64 28.03 14.21
C HIS A 56 -39.32 28.14 14.97
N ALA A 57 -38.26 27.57 14.39
CA ALA A 57 -36.91 27.68 14.94
C ALA A 57 -36.47 29.14 14.97
N LEU A 58 -35.92 29.57 16.10
CA LEU A 58 -35.17 30.81 16.24
C LEU A 58 -33.78 30.64 15.63
N PRO A 59 -33.10 31.74 15.28
CA PRO A 59 -31.70 31.69 14.87
C PRO A 59 -30.84 30.98 15.91
N PHE A 60 -29.96 30.08 15.44
CA PHE A 60 -29.02 29.35 16.27
C PHE A 60 -27.77 30.22 16.48
N ASP A 61 -27.84 31.13 17.44
CA ASP A 61 -26.76 32.08 17.75
C ASP A 61 -25.58 31.43 18.50
N GLU A 62 -24.45 32.15 18.61
CA GLU A 62 -23.24 31.69 19.31
C GLU A 62 -23.52 31.24 20.76
N GLN A 63 -24.41 31.93 21.46
CA GLN A 63 -24.74 31.61 22.84
C GLN A 63 -25.47 30.26 22.92
N ALA A 64 -26.47 30.03 22.07
CA ALA A 64 -27.20 28.78 21.97
C ALA A 64 -26.28 27.64 21.49
N ALA A 65 -25.42 27.91 20.52
CA ALA A 65 -24.46 26.96 19.97
C ALA A 65 -23.45 26.49 21.03
N SER A 66 -22.80 27.42 21.74
CA SER A 66 -21.89 27.11 22.85
C SER A 66 -22.57 26.23 23.91
N GLN A 67 -23.81 26.58 24.26
CA GLN A 67 -24.63 25.86 25.22
C GLN A 67 -24.99 24.44 24.79
N VAL A 68 -25.31 24.24 23.52
CA VAL A 68 -25.54 22.90 22.94
C VAL A 68 -24.24 22.11 22.94
N PHE A 69 -23.14 22.68 22.45
CA PHE A 69 -21.84 22.01 22.37
C PHE A 69 -21.42 21.40 23.71
N PHE A 70 -21.43 22.17 24.80
CA PHE A 70 -21.02 21.64 26.12
C PHE A 70 -21.94 20.55 26.66
N MET A 71 -23.21 20.54 26.23
CA MET A 71 -24.13 19.46 26.58
C MET A 71 -23.82 18.18 25.83
N LEU A 72 -23.44 18.29 24.55
CA LEU A 72 -23.13 17.17 23.68
C LEU A 72 -21.74 16.57 23.94
N LEU A 73 -20.80 17.44 24.32
CA LEU A 73 -19.37 17.13 24.42
C LEU A 73 -19.07 15.84 25.21
N PRO A 74 -19.64 15.59 26.41
CA PRO A 74 -19.34 14.36 27.14
C PRO A 74 -19.71 13.08 26.38
N GLY A 75 -20.83 13.09 25.66
CA GLY A 75 -21.28 11.95 24.87
C GLY A 75 -20.44 11.74 23.61
N ILE A 76 -20.00 12.83 22.98
CA ILE A 76 -19.10 12.79 21.83
C ILE A 76 -17.72 12.25 22.23
N LEU A 77 -17.13 12.80 23.29
CA LEU A 77 -15.82 12.36 23.79
C LEU A 77 -15.82 10.87 24.19
N GLU A 78 -16.92 10.37 24.76
CA GLU A 78 -17.03 8.95 25.10
C GLU A 78 -17.00 8.03 23.87
N ARG A 79 -17.64 8.46 22.76
CA ARG A 79 -17.58 7.74 21.49
C ARG A 79 -16.21 7.83 20.84
N ILE A 80 -15.57 9.00 20.90
CA ILE A 80 -14.19 9.20 20.41
C ILE A 80 -13.23 8.26 21.14
N ARG A 81 -13.29 8.20 22.48
CA ARG A 81 -12.48 7.27 23.29
C ARG A 81 -12.73 5.82 22.94
N SER A 82 -13.97 5.47 22.63
CA SER A 82 -14.36 4.13 22.20
C SER A 82 -14.00 3.85 20.73
N ASN A 83 -13.47 4.85 20.00
CA ASN A 83 -13.18 4.79 18.56
C ASN A 83 -14.40 4.35 17.73
N VAL A 84 -15.59 4.84 18.11
CA VAL A 84 -16.87 4.55 17.46
C VAL A 84 -17.31 5.78 16.68
N GLN A 85 -17.69 5.60 15.41
CA GLN A 85 -18.24 6.68 14.58
C GLN A 85 -19.41 7.37 15.28
N LEU A 86 -19.57 8.68 15.07
CA LEU A 86 -20.74 9.39 15.58
C LEU A 86 -22.02 8.91 14.87
N ARG A 87 -23.16 9.12 15.53
CA ARG A 87 -24.44 8.92 14.85
C ARG A 87 -24.65 10.05 13.82
N PRO A 88 -25.46 9.84 12.77
CA PRO A 88 -25.76 10.89 11.80
C PRO A 88 -26.27 12.17 12.47
N GLU A 89 -27.21 12.07 13.42
CA GLU A 89 -27.75 13.25 14.12
C GLU A 89 -26.68 13.96 14.96
N SER A 90 -25.66 13.23 15.40
CA SER A 90 -24.52 13.81 16.10
C SER A 90 -23.58 14.58 15.20
N THR A 91 -23.50 14.15 13.95
CA THR A 91 -22.70 14.79 12.90
C THR A 91 -23.42 16.05 12.42
N ASP A 92 -24.72 15.95 12.12
CA ASP A 92 -25.58 17.09 11.75
C ASP A 92 -25.51 18.22 12.81
N ALA A 93 -25.57 17.86 14.10
CA ALA A 93 -25.46 18.84 15.17
C ALA A 93 -24.09 19.49 15.26
N LEU A 94 -23.01 18.77 14.96
CA LEU A 94 -21.66 19.33 14.89
C LEU A 94 -21.53 20.25 13.67
N GLU A 95 -22.07 19.89 12.52
CA GLU A 95 -22.10 20.73 11.32
C GLU A 95 -22.83 22.06 11.60
N SER A 96 -24.00 22.02 12.25
CA SER A 96 -24.70 23.24 12.69
C SER A 96 -23.88 24.08 13.67
N LEU A 97 -22.98 23.47 14.46
CA LEU A 97 -22.07 24.22 15.34
C LEU A 97 -20.93 24.86 14.54
N PHE A 98 -20.43 24.21 13.49
CA PHE A 98 -19.43 24.78 12.58
C PHE A 98 -19.98 25.92 11.72
N GLU A 99 -21.27 25.89 11.36
CA GLU A 99 -21.91 27.04 10.70
C GLU A 99 -21.87 28.31 11.57
N VAL A 100 -21.94 28.14 12.90
CA VAL A 100 -21.88 29.24 13.87
C VAL A 100 -20.44 29.60 14.23
N PHE A 101 -19.53 28.63 14.25
CA PHE A 101 -18.12 28.79 14.58
C PHE A 101 -17.20 28.24 13.46
N PRO A 102 -17.22 28.85 12.25
CA PRO A 102 -16.52 28.28 11.10
C PRO A 102 -15.00 28.35 11.29
N ASP A 103 -14.49 29.55 11.53
CA ASP A 103 -13.06 29.82 11.64
C ASP A 103 -12.64 30.11 13.08
N PRO A 104 -11.38 29.81 13.43
CA PRO A 104 -10.78 30.35 14.63
C PRO A 104 -10.95 31.88 14.65
N PRO A 105 -11.17 32.50 15.82
CA PRO A 105 -11.40 33.93 15.92
C PRO A 105 -10.08 34.70 15.73
N PHE A 106 -9.53 34.71 14.51
CA PHE A 106 -8.25 35.32 14.15
C PHE A 106 -8.22 36.85 14.34
N HIS A 107 -9.38 37.49 14.47
CA HIS A 107 -9.47 38.90 14.88
C HIS A 107 -8.91 39.13 16.29
N ILE A 108 -8.80 38.08 17.12
CA ILE A 108 -8.13 38.13 18.42
C ILE A 108 -6.62 38.00 18.20
N ALA A 109 -5.86 39.06 18.50
CA ALA A 109 -4.42 39.15 18.26
C ALA A 109 -3.62 37.94 18.77
N GLY A 110 -3.98 37.39 19.93
CA GLY A 110 -3.32 36.20 20.47
C GLY A 110 -3.53 34.94 19.61
N VAL A 111 -4.69 34.78 18.99
CA VAL A 111 -4.98 33.63 18.10
C VAL A 111 -4.19 33.77 16.80
N ALA A 112 -4.16 34.96 16.21
CA ALA A 112 -3.33 35.24 15.03
C ALA A 112 -1.85 35.01 15.30
N MET A 113 -1.33 35.49 16.45
CA MET A 113 0.04 35.26 16.86
C MET A 113 0.34 33.76 17.04
N THR A 114 -0.55 32.98 17.65
CA THR A 114 -0.34 31.53 17.75
C THR A 114 -0.32 30.86 16.38
N ARG A 115 -1.20 31.25 15.45
CA ARG A 115 -1.21 30.73 14.08
C ARG A 115 0.15 30.93 13.41
N ASP A 116 0.68 32.14 13.48
CA ASP A 116 1.95 32.47 12.85
C ASP A 116 3.12 31.71 13.51
N LEU A 117 3.11 31.55 14.85
CA LEU A 117 4.10 30.75 15.57
C LEU A 117 4.03 29.26 15.23
N VAL A 118 2.82 28.68 15.16
CA VAL A 118 2.60 27.27 14.80
C VAL A 118 3.03 27.03 13.34
N GLY A 119 2.70 27.96 12.43
CA GLY A 119 3.13 27.91 11.04
C GLY A 119 4.64 27.92 10.91
N ALA A 120 5.31 28.92 11.51
CA ALA A 120 6.77 29.03 11.51
C ALA A 120 7.44 27.78 12.10
N TYR A 121 6.89 27.23 13.18
CA TYR A 121 7.39 26.00 13.80
C TYR A 121 7.28 24.79 12.85
N LEU A 122 6.13 24.60 12.20
CA LEU A 122 5.91 23.48 11.25
C LEU A 122 6.73 23.64 9.96
N GLU A 123 7.03 24.87 9.59
CA GLU A 123 7.90 25.23 8.45
C GLU A 123 9.39 25.18 8.78
N LYS A 124 9.82 24.92 10.03
CA LYS A 124 11.24 24.86 10.42
C LYS A 124 11.93 23.61 9.89
N GLU A 125 13.22 23.69 9.51
CA GLU A 125 13.97 22.52 9.05
C GLU A 125 14.12 21.49 10.16
N ALA A 126 13.65 20.26 9.90
CA ALA A 126 13.78 19.16 10.84
C ALA A 126 15.23 18.65 10.81
N GLU A 127 16.03 19.06 11.78
CA GLU A 127 17.39 18.56 11.96
C GLU A 127 17.36 17.14 12.55
N ILE A 128 17.40 16.14 11.66
CA ILE A 128 17.46 14.72 12.03
C ILE A 128 18.81 14.44 12.71
N GLY A 129 18.90 14.69 14.02
CA GLY A 129 20.12 14.45 14.79
C GLY A 129 20.24 15.28 16.06
N GLN A 130 19.57 16.44 16.13
CA GLN A 130 19.50 17.22 17.37
C GLN A 130 18.35 16.71 18.22
N ALA A 131 18.62 15.70 19.04
CA ALA A 131 17.67 15.28 20.06
C ALA A 131 17.35 16.44 21.02
N THR A 132 16.16 17.01 20.86
CA THR A 132 15.30 17.51 21.94
C THR A 132 15.86 18.65 22.80
N GLY A 133 16.01 19.83 22.19
CA GLY A 133 15.82 21.09 22.89
C GLY A 133 14.53 21.75 22.40
N PHE A 134 13.74 22.35 23.29
CA PHE A 134 12.69 23.29 22.89
C PHE A 134 13.30 24.32 21.92
N SER A 135 12.68 24.55 20.76
CA SER A 135 13.04 25.73 19.98
C SER A 135 12.75 26.97 20.84
N ASP A 136 13.54 28.03 20.69
CA ASP A 136 13.28 29.27 21.44
C ASP A 136 11.84 29.79 21.20
N GLU A 137 11.28 29.53 20.02
CA GLU A 137 9.89 29.86 19.65
C GLU A 137 8.85 29.10 20.48
N SER A 138 9.07 27.82 20.77
CA SER A 138 8.12 27.00 21.55
C SER A 138 7.96 27.49 23.00
N ARG A 139 8.94 28.25 23.52
CA ARG A 139 8.85 28.90 24.83
C ARG A 139 7.81 30.03 24.87
N LEU A 140 7.34 30.50 23.71
CA LEU A 140 6.30 31.53 23.61
C LEU A 140 4.89 30.95 23.75
N PHE A 141 4.68 29.66 23.51
CA PHE A 141 3.34 29.05 23.56
C PHE A 141 2.63 29.21 24.92
N PRO A 142 3.28 29.02 26.08
CA PRO A 142 2.62 29.23 27.37
C PRO A 142 2.12 30.67 27.56
N LEU A 143 2.90 31.66 27.11
CA LEU A 143 2.56 33.07 27.21
C LEU A 143 1.31 33.37 26.39
N VAL A 144 1.29 32.94 25.12
CA VAL A 144 0.17 33.19 24.22
C VAL A 144 -1.08 32.39 24.62
N GLN A 145 -0.93 31.14 25.09
CA GLN A 145 -2.03 30.31 25.58
C GLN A 145 -2.82 30.99 26.70
N SER A 146 -2.13 31.62 27.66
CA SER A 146 -2.76 32.33 28.78
C SER A 146 -3.62 33.51 28.32
N TYR A 147 -3.24 34.13 27.20
CA TYR A 147 -3.99 35.22 26.59
C TYR A 147 -5.20 34.69 25.82
N VAL A 148 -4.99 33.68 24.97
CA VAL A 148 -6.05 33.03 24.18
C VAL A 148 -7.15 32.48 25.11
N ALA A 149 -6.78 31.80 26.19
CA ALA A 149 -7.73 31.23 27.15
C ALA A 149 -8.64 32.27 27.83
N ARG A 150 -8.22 33.54 27.93
CA ARG A 150 -9.00 34.62 28.55
C ARG A 150 -9.99 35.30 27.60
N HIS A 151 -9.71 35.28 26.30
CA HIS A 151 -10.45 36.09 25.32
C HIS A 151 -11.27 35.25 24.34
N VAL A 152 -10.92 33.97 24.18
CA VAL A 152 -11.62 33.07 23.27
C VAL A 152 -12.75 32.34 24.01
N PRO A 153 -13.96 32.26 23.44
CA PRO A 153 -15.03 31.43 23.96
C PRO A 153 -14.60 29.97 24.19
N ASP A 154 -15.01 29.39 25.32
CA ASP A 154 -14.57 28.04 25.72
C ASP A 154 -14.90 26.95 24.68
N VAL A 155 -15.88 27.15 23.79
CA VAL A 155 -16.26 26.20 22.72
C VAL A 155 -15.08 25.85 21.82
N TYR A 156 -14.27 26.84 21.45
CA TYR A 156 -13.10 26.66 20.58
C TYR A 156 -12.01 25.81 21.21
N ARG A 157 -12.02 25.61 22.53
CA ARG A 157 -11.02 24.77 23.22
C ARG A 157 -11.16 23.28 22.91
N GLN A 158 -12.28 22.84 22.34
CA GLN A 158 -12.54 21.43 22.07
C GLN A 158 -13.20 21.17 20.71
N LEU A 159 -13.85 22.17 20.10
CA LEU A 159 -14.62 22.01 18.86
C LEU A 159 -13.78 21.39 17.73
N TYR A 160 -12.61 21.98 17.45
CA TYR A 160 -11.73 21.53 16.37
C TYR A 160 -11.10 20.16 16.65
N TYR A 161 -10.73 19.86 17.90
CA TYR A 161 -10.26 18.52 18.28
C TYR A 161 -11.33 17.46 18.03
N VAL A 162 -12.56 17.74 18.47
CA VAL A 162 -13.70 16.82 18.30
C VAL A 162 -13.94 16.55 16.81
N ALA A 163 -13.96 17.59 15.98
CA ALA A 163 -14.17 17.44 14.55
C ALA A 163 -13.06 16.64 13.86
N GLY A 164 -11.79 16.97 14.13
CA GLY A 164 -10.65 16.22 13.61
C GLY A 164 -10.70 14.75 14.02
N LYS A 165 -11.07 14.45 15.28
CA LYS A 165 -11.25 13.07 15.76
C LYS A 165 -12.42 12.34 15.11
N CYS A 166 -13.55 13.02 14.92
CA CYS A 166 -14.69 12.44 14.24
C CYS A 166 -14.36 12.10 12.79
N MET A 167 -13.66 12.99 12.07
CA MET A 167 -13.14 12.71 10.73
C MET A 167 -12.14 11.56 10.72
N GLU A 168 -11.19 11.53 11.66
CA GLU A 168 -10.21 10.44 11.79
C GLU A 168 -10.91 9.07 11.92
N ILE A 169 -11.95 8.98 12.75
CA ILE A 169 -12.74 7.77 12.96
C ILE A 169 -13.57 7.43 11.72
N SER A 170 -14.20 8.42 11.07
CA SER A 170 -15.02 8.23 9.87
C SER A 170 -14.21 7.70 8.68
N LEU A 171 -13.02 8.25 8.48
CA LEU A 171 -12.08 7.81 7.45
C LEU A 171 -11.54 6.39 7.70
N GLY A 172 -11.75 5.84 8.90
CA GLY A 172 -11.31 4.51 9.29
C GLY A 172 -9.80 4.43 9.51
N GLY A 173 -9.36 3.26 10.00
CA GLY A 173 -7.94 2.99 10.23
C GLY A 173 -7.08 3.14 8.97
N ARG A 174 -5.75 3.16 9.15
CA ARG A 174 -4.70 3.45 8.14
C ARG A 174 -4.70 2.61 6.84
N THR A 175 -5.68 1.75 6.60
CA THR A 175 -5.65 0.72 5.55
C THR A 175 -6.49 1.02 4.31
N LYS A 176 -7.21 2.13 4.25
CA LYS A 176 -7.99 2.53 3.07
C LYS A 176 -7.40 3.80 2.47
N ILE A 177 -7.36 3.86 1.14
CA ILE A 177 -7.19 5.12 0.40
C ILE A 177 -8.33 6.03 0.85
N LYS A 178 -7.96 7.16 1.44
CA LYS A 178 -8.92 8.17 1.90
C LYS A 178 -9.04 9.24 0.83
N ASP A 179 -10.19 9.88 0.72
CA ASP A 179 -10.30 11.08 -0.10
C ASP A 179 -9.26 12.10 0.37
N ASN A 180 -8.59 12.76 -0.56
CA ASN A 180 -7.54 13.71 -0.20
C ASN A 180 -8.15 14.92 0.50
N GLU A 181 -9.33 15.36 0.06
CA GLU A 181 -10.08 16.48 0.63
C GLU A 181 -10.43 16.20 2.11
N ASP A 182 -10.98 15.02 2.42
CA ASP A 182 -11.30 14.67 3.81
C ASP A 182 -10.06 14.65 4.74
N VAL A 183 -8.90 14.23 4.22
CA VAL A 183 -7.64 14.20 5.00
C VAL A 183 -7.05 15.59 5.17
N GLU A 184 -7.21 16.46 4.18
CA GLU A 184 -6.87 17.88 4.26
C GLU A 184 -7.72 18.57 5.34
N VAL A 185 -9.04 18.40 5.32
CA VAL A 185 -9.95 18.98 6.31
C VAL A 185 -9.67 18.42 7.72
N MET A 186 -9.40 17.12 7.84
CA MET A 186 -8.99 16.52 9.12
C MET A 186 -7.68 17.16 9.65
N THR A 187 -6.70 17.36 8.77
CA THR A 187 -5.43 18.02 9.10
C THR A 187 -5.67 19.45 9.56
N GLU A 188 -6.49 20.20 8.83
CA GLU A 188 -6.85 21.58 9.14
C GLU A 188 -7.55 21.69 10.49
N HIS A 189 -8.49 20.80 10.81
CA HIS A 189 -9.13 20.78 12.13
C HIS A 189 -8.12 20.56 13.26
N PHE A 190 -7.18 19.61 13.12
CA PHE A 190 -6.15 19.44 14.15
C PHE A 190 -5.21 20.63 14.24
N GLN A 191 -4.87 21.27 13.11
CA GLN A 191 -4.04 22.47 13.09
C GLN A 191 -4.75 23.64 13.77
N ASN A 192 -6.03 23.89 13.46
CA ASN A 192 -6.85 24.89 14.12
C ASN A 192 -6.95 24.62 15.63
N HIS A 193 -7.09 23.36 16.06
CA HIS A 193 -7.09 23.02 17.48
C HIS A 193 -5.76 23.34 18.17
N VAL A 194 -4.63 23.03 17.52
CA VAL A 194 -3.29 23.38 18.00
C VAL A 194 -3.09 24.90 18.06
N ILE A 195 -3.66 25.66 17.13
CA ILE A 195 -3.63 27.14 17.19
C ILE A 195 -4.42 27.66 18.40
N MET A 196 -5.55 27.05 18.73
CA MET A 196 -6.35 27.44 19.89
C MET A 196 -5.75 26.94 21.21
N ASN A 197 -5.04 25.82 21.19
CA ASN A 197 -4.52 25.12 22.36
C ASN A 197 -3.08 24.61 22.11
N PRO A 198 -2.08 25.49 21.89
CA PRO A 198 -0.72 25.07 21.55
C PRO A 198 -0.03 24.21 22.62
N MET A 199 -0.56 24.17 23.84
CA MET A 199 -0.04 23.34 24.94
C MET A 199 -0.65 21.93 24.99
N ASP A 200 -1.64 21.60 24.14
CA ASP A 200 -2.28 20.29 24.10
C ASP A 200 -1.39 19.27 23.36
N ALA A 201 -0.63 18.47 24.11
CA ALA A 201 0.27 17.47 23.54
C ALA A 201 -0.46 16.37 22.74
N GLU A 202 -1.71 16.05 23.12
CA GLU A 202 -2.50 15.06 22.40
C GLU A 202 -2.91 15.60 21.02
N ALA A 203 -3.29 16.88 20.96
CA ALA A 203 -3.57 17.58 19.71
C ALA A 203 -2.41 17.54 18.72
N TRP A 204 -1.21 17.89 19.20
CA TRP A 204 0.02 17.85 18.41
C TRP A 204 0.34 16.45 17.90
N HIS A 205 0.15 15.43 18.74
CA HIS A 205 0.29 14.04 18.31
C HIS A 205 -0.71 13.70 17.19
N CYS A 206 -1.97 14.09 17.33
CA CYS A 206 -3.01 13.86 16.33
C CYS A 206 -2.72 14.60 15.02
N LEU A 207 -2.26 15.85 15.09
CA LEU A 207 -1.80 16.61 13.93
C LEU A 207 -0.64 15.89 13.21
N GLY A 208 0.32 15.36 13.97
CA GLY A 208 1.41 14.56 13.40
C GLY A 208 0.97 13.20 12.83
N VAL A 209 -0.18 12.66 13.26
CA VAL A 209 -0.81 11.50 12.61
C VAL A 209 -1.56 11.92 11.34
N ALA A 210 -2.22 13.08 11.36
CA ALA A 210 -2.95 13.63 10.23
C ALA A 210 -2.01 13.96 9.06
N PHE A 211 -0.93 14.72 9.30
CA PHE A 211 0.10 15.00 8.28
C PHE A 211 0.73 13.73 7.71
N HIS A 212 0.99 12.73 8.55
CA HIS A 212 1.52 11.46 8.07
C HIS A 212 0.49 10.72 7.20
N THR A 213 -0.78 10.71 7.61
CA THR A 213 -1.87 10.12 6.81
C THR A 213 -2.03 10.85 5.47
N HIS A 214 -1.87 12.18 5.47
CA HIS A 214 -1.88 12.99 4.25
C HIS A 214 -0.71 12.62 3.34
N ALA A 215 0.52 12.54 3.87
CA ALA A 215 1.68 12.10 3.10
C ALA A 215 1.49 10.68 2.53
N ASP A 216 0.95 9.76 3.33
CA ASP A 216 0.64 8.38 2.91
C ASP A 216 -0.35 8.37 1.75
N ASN A 217 -1.33 9.27 1.78
CA ASN A 217 -2.31 9.45 0.72
C ASN A 217 -1.72 9.97 -0.59
N LEU A 218 -0.55 10.61 -0.56
CA LEU A 218 0.17 11.05 -1.76
C LEU A 218 1.12 9.98 -2.33
N MET A 219 1.30 8.85 -1.63
CA MET A 219 2.29 7.80 -1.96
C MET A 219 1.69 6.51 -2.56
N TRP A 220 0.51 6.58 -3.19
CA TRP A 220 -0.16 5.36 -3.70
C TRP A 220 0.44 4.79 -4.97
N THR A 221 1.03 5.62 -5.83
CA THR A 221 1.76 5.17 -7.02
C THR A 221 3.15 5.78 -7.06
N THR A 222 4.07 5.14 -7.77
CA THR A 222 5.41 5.70 -7.95
C THR A 222 5.39 7.01 -8.72
N ARG A 223 4.44 7.16 -9.65
CA ARG A 223 4.20 8.43 -10.36
C ARG A 223 3.81 9.55 -9.41
N ASP A 224 2.85 9.31 -8.52
CA ASP A 224 2.40 10.32 -7.55
C ASP A 224 3.52 10.67 -6.58
N MET A 225 4.26 9.68 -6.10
CA MET A 225 5.38 9.89 -5.20
C MET A 225 6.50 10.74 -5.83
N LEU A 226 6.79 10.53 -7.11
CA LEU A 226 7.78 11.33 -7.84
C LEU A 226 7.25 12.73 -8.17
N GLY A 227 5.98 12.84 -8.59
CA GLY A 227 5.36 14.12 -8.93
C GLY A 227 5.11 15.03 -7.74
N LYS A 228 4.86 14.46 -6.56
CA LYS A 228 4.55 15.17 -5.30
C LYS A 228 5.64 15.01 -4.24
N GLN A 229 6.89 14.77 -4.67
CA GLN A 229 7.99 14.45 -3.76
C GLN A 229 8.21 15.57 -2.72
N GLN A 230 8.15 16.83 -3.15
CA GLN A 230 8.33 17.98 -2.26
C GLN A 230 7.22 18.04 -1.20
N ASP A 231 5.96 17.90 -1.61
CA ASP A 231 4.80 17.89 -0.71
C ASP A 231 4.89 16.75 0.32
N ILE A 232 5.27 15.55 -0.14
CA ILE A 232 5.45 14.38 0.74
C ILE A 232 6.56 14.64 1.77
N VAL A 233 7.66 15.26 1.36
CA VAL A 233 8.77 15.61 2.27
C VAL A 233 8.31 16.66 3.27
N GLN A 234 7.62 17.71 2.83
CA GLN A 234 7.08 18.77 3.69
C GLN A 234 6.07 18.21 4.70
N LEU A 235 5.12 17.39 4.28
CA LEU A 235 4.13 16.74 5.16
C LEU A 235 4.80 15.80 6.17
N ASN A 236 5.78 15.00 5.76
CA ASN A 236 6.50 14.13 6.70
C ASN A 236 7.36 14.92 7.70
N ARG A 237 7.91 16.06 7.29
CA ARG A 237 8.63 16.99 8.16
C ARG A 237 7.69 17.63 9.18
N ALA A 238 6.56 18.18 8.73
CA ALA A 238 5.53 18.71 9.62
C ALA A 238 5.02 17.63 10.59
N ALA A 239 4.83 16.40 10.12
CA ALA A 239 4.45 15.27 10.95
C ALA A 239 5.50 14.94 12.03
N LEU A 240 6.79 15.04 11.72
CA LEU A 240 7.88 14.82 12.66
C LEU A 240 7.90 15.92 13.72
N LEU A 241 7.92 17.19 13.28
CA LEU A 241 7.94 18.36 14.18
C LEU A 241 6.74 18.39 15.12
N ALA A 242 5.55 18.07 14.61
CA ALA A 242 4.34 17.96 15.43
C ALA A 242 4.44 16.87 16.50
N ARG A 243 5.13 15.75 16.23
CA ARG A 243 5.36 14.67 17.21
C ARG A 243 6.48 14.96 18.19
N GLU A 244 7.44 15.79 17.78
CA GLU A 244 8.56 16.22 18.60
C GLU A 244 8.17 17.34 19.57
N MET A 245 7.07 18.05 19.30
CA MET A 245 6.56 19.11 20.19
C MET A 245 6.47 18.57 21.62
N PRO A 246 7.37 18.98 22.53
CA PRO A 246 7.38 18.47 23.87
C PRO A 246 6.25 19.17 24.60
N GLY A 247 5.16 18.45 24.86
CA GLY A 247 4.36 18.81 26.00
C GLY A 247 5.28 18.78 27.22
N GLU A 248 5.52 19.93 27.87
CA GLU A 248 6.00 19.96 29.25
C GLU A 248 5.14 19.03 30.14
N ALA A 249 3.92 18.70 29.69
CA ALA A 249 3.01 17.69 30.22
C ALA A 249 3.33 16.20 29.91
N ARG A 250 4.52 15.81 29.41
CA ARG A 250 5.06 14.47 29.78
C ARG A 250 5.46 14.41 31.27
N LEU A 251 4.96 15.35 32.10
CA LEU A 251 4.71 15.14 33.52
C LEU A 251 4.00 13.81 33.73
N ARG A 252 4.81 12.81 34.09
CA ARG A 252 4.50 11.53 34.76
C ARG A 252 3.15 10.88 34.39
N PRO A 253 3.14 9.67 33.79
CA PRO A 253 1.93 8.87 33.61
C PRO A 253 1.17 8.77 34.95
N GLY A 254 0.09 9.54 35.12
CA GLY A 254 -0.59 9.65 36.41
C GLY A 254 -1.37 10.94 36.67
N GLN A 255 -0.98 12.09 36.11
CA GLN A 255 -1.66 13.38 36.38
C GLN A 255 -2.77 13.78 35.38
N ASP A 256 -2.79 13.19 34.19
CA ASP A 256 -3.78 13.52 33.14
C ASP A 256 -5.23 13.09 33.46
N ARG A 257 -5.43 12.22 34.44
CA ARG A 257 -6.80 11.84 34.85
C ARG A 257 -7.58 12.99 35.49
N ASP A 258 -6.91 14.03 35.98
CA ASP A 258 -7.56 15.09 36.75
C ASP A 258 -7.78 16.40 35.96
N LEU A 259 -7.02 16.69 34.91
CA LEU A 259 -7.23 17.92 34.10
C LEU A 259 -8.52 17.87 33.26
N LEU A 260 -8.88 16.71 32.70
CA LEU A 260 -10.20 16.50 32.07
C LEU A 260 -11.33 16.36 33.09
N ARG A 261 -10.99 16.12 34.38
CA ARG A 261 -11.94 16.09 35.50
C ARG A 261 -12.24 17.50 36.02
N ASN A 262 -11.28 18.43 35.93
CA ASN A 262 -11.41 19.82 36.36
C ASN A 262 -12.27 20.70 35.43
N GLY A 263 -12.58 20.25 34.22
CA GLY A 263 -13.67 20.84 33.41
C GLY A 263 -15.05 20.74 34.07
N ARG A 264 -15.24 19.87 35.07
CA ARG A 264 -16.44 19.87 35.94
C ARG A 264 -16.37 20.91 37.07
N ALA A 265 -15.18 21.35 37.49
CA ALA A 265 -15.02 22.20 38.67
C ALA A 265 -15.44 23.67 38.41
N SER A 266 -15.42 24.12 37.16
CA SER A 266 -15.85 25.48 36.78
C SER A 266 -17.38 25.66 36.71
N LEU A 267 -18.16 24.59 36.86
CA LEU A 267 -19.64 24.62 36.75
C LEU A 267 -20.39 24.23 38.03
N SER A 268 -19.73 24.03 39.17
CA SER A 268 -20.44 23.85 40.45
C SER A 268 -19.61 24.28 41.67
N ARG A 269 -19.85 25.49 42.19
CA ARG A 269 -19.66 25.80 43.61
C ARG A 269 -21.03 25.84 44.29
N ALA A 270 -21.46 24.70 44.82
CA ALA A 270 -22.47 24.61 45.87
C ALA A 270 -22.12 23.41 46.76
N PRO A 271 -22.18 23.52 48.10
CA PRO A 271 -21.76 22.44 48.99
C PRO A 271 -22.91 21.45 49.18
N ILE A 272 -22.65 20.14 49.03
CA ILE A 272 -23.59 19.11 49.46
C ILE A 272 -22.85 18.09 50.33
N ALA A 273 -23.45 17.84 51.48
CA ALA A 273 -22.98 17.01 52.58
C ALA A 273 -22.91 15.52 52.25
N ALA A 274 -22.01 14.84 52.96
CA ALA A 274 -21.72 13.41 52.86
C ALA A 274 -22.82 12.53 53.45
N ARG A 275 -23.01 11.32 52.90
CA ARG A 275 -23.29 10.06 53.63
C ARG A 275 -23.06 8.80 52.75
N PRO A 276 -22.90 7.60 53.34
CA PRO A 276 -21.98 6.56 52.84
C PRO A 276 -22.63 5.23 52.40
N GLY A 277 -21.84 4.44 51.67
CA GLY A 277 -21.70 2.98 51.85
C GLY A 277 -22.56 2.04 50.99
N ALA A 278 -21.91 1.20 50.17
CA ALA A 278 -22.22 -0.23 50.01
C ALA A 278 -21.20 -0.96 49.10
N GLN A 279 -20.84 -2.16 49.53
CA GLN A 279 -19.80 -3.11 49.05
C GLN A 279 -20.29 -3.96 47.86
N SER A 280 -19.46 -4.19 46.83
CA SER A 280 -18.65 -5.40 46.51
C SER A 280 -19.41 -6.71 46.20
N GLY A 281 -19.10 -7.31 45.04
CA GLY A 281 -19.34 -8.74 44.77
C GLY A 281 -19.27 -9.12 43.29
N CYS A 282 -18.14 -9.67 42.85
CA CYS A 282 -18.03 -10.63 41.73
C CYS A 282 -17.88 -12.04 42.32
N PRO A 283 -18.23 -13.14 41.64
CA PRO A 283 -17.26 -13.83 40.75
C PRO A 283 -17.87 -14.66 39.59
N GLY A 284 -17.00 -15.25 38.74
CA GLY A 284 -17.24 -16.59 38.18
C GLY A 284 -16.98 -16.81 36.68
N GLU A 285 -15.83 -17.40 36.36
CA GLU A 285 -15.49 -18.07 35.09
C GLU A 285 -16.17 -19.46 34.97
N ALA A 286 -16.44 -19.92 33.73
CA ALA A 286 -16.15 -21.28 33.22
C ALA A 286 -16.93 -21.58 31.92
N ALA A 287 -16.24 -22.09 30.88
CA ALA A 287 -16.66 -23.26 30.09
C ALA A 287 -15.74 -23.49 28.88
N LEU A 288 -15.21 -24.72 28.79
CA LEU A 288 -14.46 -25.31 27.68
C LEU A 288 -14.89 -26.80 27.69
N ILE A 289 -15.29 -27.40 26.56
CA ILE A 289 -15.25 -28.86 26.26
C ILE A 289 -15.83 -29.17 24.85
N CYS A 290 -15.25 -30.24 24.25
CA CYS A 290 -15.70 -31.11 23.13
C CYS A 290 -15.33 -30.68 21.69
N CYS A 291 -14.82 -31.54 20.79
CA CYS A 291 -14.82 -33.00 20.68
C CYS A 291 -13.56 -33.55 19.97
N GLN A 292 -13.23 -34.82 20.24
CA GLN A 292 -12.21 -35.64 19.58
C GLN A 292 -12.87 -36.88 18.93
N ALA A 293 -12.12 -37.52 18.02
CA ALA A 293 -12.27 -38.86 17.44
C ALA A 293 -13.08 -38.99 16.12
N VAL A 294 -12.39 -39.49 15.08
CA VAL A 294 -12.57 -40.83 14.48
C VAL A 294 -11.38 -41.09 13.53
N LEU A 295 -10.66 -42.20 13.74
CA LEU A 295 -9.73 -42.81 12.78
C LEU A 295 -9.89 -44.34 12.86
N ALA A 296 -10.04 -44.99 11.70
CA ALA A 296 -9.49 -46.32 11.39
C ALA A 296 -9.82 -46.70 9.94
N GLY A 297 -8.84 -47.24 9.20
CA GLY A 297 -9.11 -48.02 7.99
C GLY A 297 -7.95 -48.22 7.01
N SER A 298 -7.22 -49.33 7.18
CA SER A 298 -6.59 -50.16 6.12
C SER A 298 -5.31 -49.66 5.44
N SER A 299 -4.38 -50.48 4.93
CA SER A 299 -3.89 -51.85 5.19
C SER A 299 -2.71 -52.09 4.21
N ILE A 300 -1.60 -52.58 4.75
CA ILE A 300 -0.47 -53.35 4.20
C ILE A 300 -0.40 -53.66 2.68
N GLY A 301 0.78 -53.42 2.09
CA GLY A 301 1.27 -54.12 0.87
C GLY A 301 2.80 -54.11 0.78
N LYS A 302 3.44 -55.29 0.94
CA LYS A 302 4.89 -55.54 0.84
C LYS A 302 5.32 -55.78 -0.62
N GLY A 303 6.55 -55.40 -0.99
CA GLY A 303 7.24 -55.81 -2.23
C GLY A 303 8.76 -55.80 -2.06
N ARG A 304 9.44 -56.84 -2.59
CA ARG A 304 10.84 -57.26 -2.34
C ARG A 304 11.89 -56.65 -3.30
N HIS A 305 13.16 -56.65 -2.84
CA HIS A 305 14.45 -56.47 -3.55
C HIS A 305 14.77 -57.59 -4.59
N PRO A 306 15.77 -57.40 -5.50
CA PRO A 306 17.22 -57.72 -5.27
C PRO A 306 18.21 -56.58 -5.69
N ALA A 307 19.36 -56.34 -5.03
CA ALA A 307 20.74 -56.91 -5.18
C ALA A 307 21.41 -56.55 -6.54
N ASP A 308 22.69 -56.21 -6.73
CA ASP A 308 23.92 -55.96 -5.95
C ASP A 308 24.90 -55.22 -6.90
N ALA A 309 25.83 -54.39 -6.39
CA ALA A 309 27.20 -54.25 -6.92
C ALA A 309 28.07 -53.37 -6.00
N THR A 310 29.18 -53.95 -5.57
CA THR A 310 30.21 -53.42 -4.66
C THR A 310 31.34 -52.72 -5.41
N ALA A 311 31.91 -51.64 -4.85
CA ALA A 311 33.34 -51.33 -4.99
C ALA A 311 33.85 -50.36 -3.92
N ALA A 312 34.98 -50.77 -3.36
CA ALA A 312 35.87 -50.26 -2.31
C ALA A 312 36.03 -48.73 -2.08
N ALA A 313 36.30 -48.42 -0.81
CA ALA A 313 36.56 -47.11 -0.22
C ALA A 313 38.05 -46.73 -0.13
N ALA A 314 38.33 -45.42 -0.09
CA ALA A 314 39.40 -44.78 0.69
C ALA A 314 39.09 -43.27 0.89
N PRO A 315 39.59 -42.62 1.96
CA PRO A 315 38.79 -41.69 2.76
C PRO A 315 39.13 -40.22 2.55
N TYR A 316 38.11 -39.34 2.53
CA TYR A 316 38.30 -37.92 2.81
C TYR A 316 37.11 -37.36 3.63
N ALA A 317 37.49 -36.81 4.78
CA ALA A 317 36.85 -35.84 5.67
C ALA A 317 35.32 -35.61 5.61
N HIS A 318 34.70 -35.80 6.78
CA HIS A 318 33.34 -35.40 7.19
C HIS A 318 32.85 -34.04 6.67
N PRO A 319 31.62 -33.96 6.11
CA PRO A 319 30.84 -32.74 6.03
C PRO A 319 29.62 -32.86 6.95
N PHE A 320 29.78 -32.55 8.24
CA PHE A 320 28.65 -32.47 9.18
C PHE A 320 28.77 -31.21 10.04
N GLU A 321 28.76 -30.03 9.41
CA GLU A 321 28.65 -28.78 10.19
C GLU A 321 28.05 -27.57 9.47
N GLN A 322 27.33 -27.74 8.35
CA GLN A 322 26.69 -26.59 7.66
C GLN A 322 25.17 -26.69 7.45
N ALA A 323 24.51 -27.77 7.88
CA ALA A 323 23.05 -27.86 7.90
C ALA A 323 22.39 -27.24 9.16
N SER A 324 23.19 -26.99 10.22
CA SER A 324 22.70 -26.63 11.57
C SER A 324 22.33 -25.14 11.77
N ILE A 325 22.66 -24.25 10.81
CA ILE A 325 22.50 -22.80 10.99
C ILE A 325 21.12 -22.30 10.48
N VAL A 326 20.46 -23.02 9.58
CA VAL A 326 19.16 -22.60 9.01
C VAL A 326 17.97 -23.11 9.82
N GLU A 327 18.08 -24.28 10.45
CA GLU A 327 16.97 -24.89 11.19
C GLU A 327 16.70 -24.27 12.57
N ARG A 328 17.69 -23.61 13.19
CA ARG A 328 17.52 -22.99 14.52
C ARG A 328 16.86 -21.60 14.53
N ALA A 329 16.61 -21.00 13.35
CA ALA A 329 16.18 -19.60 13.28
C ALA A 329 14.66 -19.36 13.27
N ILE A 330 13.82 -20.38 13.06
CA ILE A 330 12.37 -20.16 12.85
C ILE A 330 11.54 -21.19 13.62
N GLY A 331 11.45 -21.01 14.94
CA GLY A 331 10.47 -21.70 15.76
C GLY A 331 9.07 -21.14 15.52
N VAL A 332 8.32 -21.76 14.60
CA VAL A 332 6.89 -21.46 14.36
C VAL A 332 6.13 -22.77 14.19
N VAL A 333 5.09 -22.97 15.00
CA VAL A 333 4.13 -24.08 14.88
C VAL A 333 2.97 -23.62 13.99
N PHE A 334 2.59 -24.44 13.01
CA PHE A 334 1.56 -24.15 12.01
C PHE A 334 0.34 -25.08 12.15
N PRO A 335 -0.85 -24.70 11.62
CA PRO A 335 -1.98 -25.61 11.49
C PRO A 335 -1.65 -26.79 10.54
N THR A 336 -2.17 -27.97 10.84
CA THR A 336 -1.83 -29.27 10.21
C THR A 336 -2.02 -29.29 8.69
N ASP A 337 -3.07 -28.66 8.16
CA ASP A 337 -3.37 -28.70 6.73
C ASP A 337 -2.37 -27.88 5.90
N ALA A 338 -1.80 -26.82 6.49
CA ALA A 338 -0.76 -26.01 5.86
C ALA A 338 0.62 -26.68 5.93
N GLN A 339 0.83 -27.63 6.84
CA GLN A 339 2.08 -28.40 6.94
C GLN A 339 2.17 -29.50 5.88
N ALA A 340 1.04 -30.16 5.55
CA ALA A 340 1.02 -31.21 4.53
C ALA A 340 1.35 -30.65 3.13
N GLU A 341 0.75 -29.53 2.75
CA GLU A 341 1.00 -28.88 1.46
C GLU A 341 2.41 -28.27 1.38
N LEU A 342 2.95 -27.77 2.49
CA LEU A 342 4.32 -27.26 2.57
C LEU A 342 5.34 -28.41 2.50
N ALA A 343 5.09 -29.53 3.18
CA ALA A 343 5.92 -30.71 3.13
C ALA A 343 5.93 -31.32 1.72
N GLU A 344 4.79 -31.32 1.02
CA GLU A 344 4.73 -31.76 -0.38
C GLU A 344 5.54 -30.84 -1.31
N GLN A 345 5.42 -29.51 -1.15
CA GLN A 345 6.20 -28.55 -1.91
C GLN A 345 7.71 -28.66 -1.61
N GLU A 346 8.10 -28.84 -0.35
CA GLU A 346 9.50 -29.06 0.07
C GLU A 346 10.05 -30.38 -0.48
N THR A 347 9.23 -31.43 -0.55
CA THR A 347 9.60 -32.74 -1.12
C THR A 347 9.78 -32.67 -2.64
N GLN A 348 8.87 -31.99 -3.36
CA GLN A 348 9.00 -31.73 -4.80
C GLN A 348 10.25 -30.87 -5.11
N LEU A 349 10.60 -29.95 -4.20
CA LEU A 349 11.80 -29.13 -4.32
C LEU A 349 13.09 -29.90 -4.06
N ALA A 350 13.10 -30.75 -3.03
CA ALA A 350 14.23 -31.62 -2.73
C ALA A 350 14.53 -32.56 -3.91
N ALA A 351 13.48 -33.09 -4.55
CA ALA A 351 13.61 -33.89 -5.76
C ALA A 351 14.27 -33.13 -6.93
N LEU A 352 13.96 -31.84 -7.11
CA LEU A 352 14.61 -30.97 -8.11
C LEU A 352 16.09 -30.68 -7.80
N VAL A 353 16.46 -30.60 -6.52
CA VAL A 353 17.84 -30.38 -6.07
C VAL A 353 18.73 -31.61 -6.26
N HIS A 354 18.15 -32.81 -6.24
CA HIS A 354 18.86 -34.08 -6.37
C HIS A 354 18.94 -34.62 -7.81
N GLN A 355 18.45 -33.88 -8.81
CA GLN A 355 18.69 -34.25 -10.21
C GLN A 355 20.17 -34.02 -10.56
N PRO A 356 20.86 -35.03 -11.16
CA PRO A 356 22.25 -34.90 -11.60
C PRO A 356 22.29 -33.94 -12.80
N THR A 357 22.41 -32.64 -12.51
CA THR A 357 22.53 -31.60 -13.53
C THR A 357 24.00 -31.31 -13.82
N ALA A 358 24.29 -31.09 -15.11
CA ALA A 358 25.63 -30.77 -15.58
C ALA A 358 26.03 -29.35 -15.12
N SER A 359 27.14 -29.28 -14.38
CA SER A 359 27.80 -28.10 -13.80
C SER A 359 27.28 -27.59 -12.43
N PRO A 360 28.19 -27.38 -11.45
CA PRO A 360 27.87 -26.81 -10.12
C PRO A 360 27.13 -25.47 -10.16
N LYS A 361 27.32 -24.67 -11.24
CA LYS A 361 26.64 -23.39 -11.41
C LYS A 361 25.15 -23.56 -11.67
N HIS A 362 24.75 -24.58 -12.45
CA HIS A 362 23.34 -24.88 -12.69
C HIS A 362 22.65 -25.40 -11.43
N ALA A 363 23.33 -26.25 -10.65
CA ALA A 363 22.82 -26.74 -9.38
C ALA A 363 22.57 -25.61 -8.37
N MET A 364 23.48 -24.62 -8.29
CA MET A 364 23.29 -23.46 -7.42
C MET A 364 22.17 -22.53 -7.91
N ALA A 365 22.08 -22.28 -9.22
CA ALA A 365 21.00 -21.49 -9.80
C ALA A 365 19.62 -22.16 -9.59
N ALA A 366 19.55 -23.48 -9.74
CA ALA A 366 18.34 -24.27 -9.46
C ALA A 366 17.95 -24.16 -7.98
N ARG A 367 18.90 -24.31 -7.05
CA ARG A 367 18.67 -24.14 -5.60
C ARG A 367 18.17 -22.74 -5.24
N ILE A 368 18.77 -21.70 -5.81
CA ILE A 368 18.33 -20.31 -5.60
C ILE A 368 16.93 -20.10 -6.16
N THR A 369 16.67 -20.56 -7.39
CA THR A 369 15.34 -20.47 -8.03
C THR A 369 14.27 -21.17 -7.21
N ALA A 370 14.60 -22.36 -6.70
CA ALA A 370 13.74 -23.17 -5.87
C ALA A 370 13.44 -22.48 -4.52
N ALA A 371 14.46 -21.95 -3.84
CA ALA A 371 14.29 -21.17 -2.61
C ALA A 371 13.43 -19.91 -2.83
N LEU A 372 13.57 -19.27 -3.99
CA LEU A 372 12.76 -18.11 -4.36
C LEU A 372 11.33 -18.46 -4.74
N MET A 373 11.09 -19.63 -5.33
CA MET A 373 9.74 -20.14 -5.58
C MET A 373 9.05 -20.46 -4.25
N LEU A 374 9.76 -21.03 -3.27
CA LEU A 374 9.25 -21.20 -1.91
C LEU A 374 8.97 -19.86 -1.23
N LEU A 375 9.89 -18.89 -1.33
CA LEU A 375 9.66 -17.53 -0.83
C LEU A 375 8.44 -16.90 -1.49
N LYS A 376 8.29 -17.02 -2.81
CA LYS A 376 7.14 -16.53 -3.58
C LYS A 376 5.84 -17.26 -3.23
N ALA A 377 5.86 -18.56 -2.94
CA ALA A 377 4.69 -19.31 -2.50
C ALA A 377 4.27 -18.87 -1.09
N LYS A 378 5.24 -18.70 -0.19
CA LYS A 378 5.06 -18.09 1.15
C LYS A 378 4.58 -16.63 1.04
N ASP A 379 5.05 -15.88 0.05
CA ASP A 379 4.69 -14.48 -0.19
C ASP A 379 3.38 -14.30 -0.95
N ARG A 380 2.96 -15.22 -1.83
CA ARG A 380 1.64 -15.17 -2.49
C ARG A 380 0.50 -15.18 -1.47
N ARG A 381 0.68 -15.88 -0.34
CA ARG A 381 -0.23 -15.84 0.81
C ARG A 381 -0.24 -14.48 1.55
N ARG A 382 0.75 -13.61 1.30
CA ARG A 382 0.97 -12.31 1.97
C ARG A 382 0.83 -11.07 1.06
N TRP A 383 0.91 -11.26 -0.26
CA TRP A 383 1.01 -10.19 -1.28
C TRP A 383 -0.26 -9.96 -2.09
N HIS A 384 -1.35 -10.69 -1.84
CA HIS A 384 -2.65 -10.16 -2.22
C HIS A 384 -2.77 -8.78 -1.55
N HIS A 385 -3.05 -7.75 -2.35
CA HIS A 385 -3.01 -6.31 -2.04
C HIS A 385 -3.85 -5.82 -0.83
N LYS A 386 -4.34 -6.75 -0.02
CA LYS A 386 -4.95 -6.62 1.30
C LYS A 386 -4.53 -7.92 2.04
N PRO A 387 -3.46 -8.04 2.86
CA PRO A 387 -3.33 -7.28 4.10
C PRO A 387 -1.91 -7.35 4.76
N ILE A 388 -0.91 -6.61 4.29
CA ILE A 388 0.33 -6.46 5.11
C ILE A 388 0.02 -5.77 6.47
N TYR A 389 -1.16 -5.15 6.57
CA TYR A 389 -1.68 -4.53 7.78
C TYR A 389 -2.58 -5.42 8.68
N GLN A 390 -3.05 -6.61 8.26
CA GLN A 390 -3.79 -7.51 9.19
C GLN A 390 -2.85 -8.36 10.04
N GLY A 391 -1.64 -8.68 9.57
CA GLY A 391 -0.65 -9.41 10.36
C GLY A 391 -0.24 -8.68 11.65
N SER A 392 -0.24 -7.35 11.65
CA SER A 392 0.03 -6.54 12.85
C SER A 392 -1.08 -6.57 13.90
N ARG A 393 -2.30 -7.01 13.56
CA ARG A 393 -3.36 -7.24 14.55
C ARG A 393 -3.29 -8.61 15.23
N ILE A 394 -2.62 -9.58 14.61
CA ILE A 394 -2.59 -10.98 15.08
C ILE A 394 -1.32 -11.26 15.90
N HIS A 395 -0.21 -10.56 15.65
CA HIS A 395 1.03 -10.75 16.42
C HIS A 395 1.75 -9.43 16.78
N PRO A 396 1.70 -8.99 18.05
CA PRO A 396 2.42 -7.80 18.54
C PRO A 396 3.95 -7.88 18.37
N LYS A 397 4.51 -9.08 18.18
CA LYS A 397 5.96 -9.33 18.06
C LYS A 397 6.50 -9.26 16.61
N LEU A 398 5.64 -9.18 15.59
CA LEU A 398 6.05 -9.00 14.17
C LEU A 398 6.10 -7.51 13.76
N THR A 399 6.02 -6.61 14.74
CA THR A 399 5.88 -5.16 14.63
C THR A 399 6.98 -4.39 13.88
N PRO A 400 8.24 -4.84 13.71
CA PRO A 400 9.22 -4.05 12.95
C PRO A 400 8.95 -4.05 11.43
N ILE A 401 8.39 -5.13 10.89
CA ILE A 401 8.22 -5.30 9.43
C ILE A 401 6.91 -4.67 8.95
N ALA A 402 5.88 -4.63 9.79
CA ALA A 402 4.61 -3.96 9.49
C ALA A 402 4.65 -2.43 9.73
N ARG A 403 5.71 -1.91 10.36
CA ARG A 403 6.03 -0.46 10.46
C ARG A 403 6.85 0.05 9.27
N ARG A 404 6.88 -0.70 8.17
CA ARG A 404 7.57 -0.26 6.95
C ARG A 404 6.90 0.99 6.43
N ARG A 405 7.69 2.06 6.28
CA ARG A 405 7.23 3.35 5.76
C ARG A 405 6.49 3.12 4.43
N PRO A 406 5.36 3.80 4.20
CA PRO A 406 4.73 3.81 2.88
C PRO A 406 5.77 4.19 1.80
N GLY A 407 5.60 3.62 0.62
CA GLY A 407 6.58 3.68 -0.47
C GLY A 407 7.74 2.68 -0.39
N SER A 408 8.11 2.14 0.79
CA SER A 408 9.21 1.17 0.88
C SER A 408 8.98 -0.11 0.07
N HIS A 409 7.72 -0.51 -0.08
CA HIS A 409 7.34 -1.65 -0.91
C HIS A 409 7.74 -1.46 -2.39
N PHE A 410 7.68 -0.23 -2.93
CA PHE A 410 8.18 0.07 -4.28
C PHE A 410 9.69 -0.15 -4.41
N VAL A 411 10.46 0.22 -3.39
CA VAL A 411 11.91 -0.05 -3.34
C VAL A 411 12.19 -1.56 -3.33
N TYR A 412 11.45 -2.32 -2.51
CA TYR A 412 11.60 -3.78 -2.46
C TYR A 412 11.18 -4.44 -3.76
N LEU A 413 10.08 -3.99 -4.37
CA LEU A 413 9.61 -4.42 -5.68
C LEU A 413 10.66 -4.18 -6.77
N GLN A 414 11.24 -2.98 -6.81
CA GLN A 414 12.32 -2.63 -7.73
C GLN A 414 13.53 -3.55 -7.55
N LYS A 415 14.00 -3.72 -6.30
CA LYS A 415 15.16 -4.57 -5.98
C LYS A 415 14.88 -6.04 -6.31
N TYR A 416 13.70 -6.53 -6.00
CA TYR A 416 13.29 -7.90 -6.28
C TYR A 416 13.19 -8.17 -7.79
N ALA A 417 12.58 -7.26 -8.55
CA ALA A 417 12.51 -7.39 -10.00
C ALA A 417 13.91 -7.32 -10.63
N THR A 418 14.77 -6.40 -10.18
CA THR A 418 16.18 -6.32 -10.62
C THR A 418 16.91 -7.64 -10.37
N PHE A 419 16.72 -8.22 -9.18
CA PHE A 419 17.29 -9.51 -8.83
C PHE A 419 16.75 -10.66 -9.71
N LEU A 420 15.45 -10.68 -10.02
CA LEU A 420 14.88 -11.65 -10.96
C LEU A 420 15.45 -11.53 -12.37
N VAL A 421 15.67 -10.29 -12.85
CA VAL A 421 16.35 -10.06 -14.13
C VAL A 421 17.74 -10.70 -14.11
N SER A 422 18.55 -10.40 -13.09
CA SER A 422 19.88 -10.99 -12.95
C SER A 422 19.83 -12.51 -12.84
N LEU A 423 18.87 -13.07 -12.09
CA LEU A 423 18.73 -14.52 -11.92
C LEU A 423 18.41 -15.21 -13.26
N TYR A 424 17.42 -14.71 -13.99
CA TYR A 424 17.03 -15.28 -15.28
C TYR A 424 18.10 -15.08 -16.35
N GLU A 425 18.82 -13.96 -16.30
CA GLU A 425 20.01 -13.73 -17.13
C GLU A 425 21.07 -14.80 -16.87
N HIS A 426 21.47 -15.01 -15.62
CA HIS A 426 22.49 -16.00 -15.28
C HIS A 426 22.06 -17.42 -15.62
N GLY A 427 20.78 -17.75 -15.41
CA GLY A 427 20.19 -19.05 -15.73
C GLY A 427 19.89 -19.28 -17.21
N GLY A 428 20.08 -18.30 -18.09
CA GLY A 428 19.77 -18.43 -19.52
C GLY A 428 18.27 -18.58 -19.82
N GLN A 429 17.39 -18.13 -18.93
CA GLN A 429 15.94 -18.37 -19.02
C GLN A 429 15.22 -17.28 -19.84
N LEU A 430 15.38 -17.31 -21.17
CA LEU A 430 14.85 -16.28 -22.08
C LEU A 430 13.32 -16.11 -21.95
N SER A 431 12.56 -17.20 -21.94
CA SER A 431 11.09 -17.16 -21.86
C SER A 431 10.58 -16.46 -20.58
N GLN A 432 11.29 -16.63 -19.46
CA GLN A 432 10.96 -15.98 -18.19
C GLN A 432 11.30 -14.48 -18.22
N LEU A 433 12.43 -14.10 -18.84
CA LEU A 433 12.76 -12.69 -19.06
C LEU A 433 11.71 -12.00 -19.94
N VAL A 434 11.26 -12.64 -21.02
CA VAL A 434 10.22 -12.08 -21.89
C VAL A 434 8.89 -11.93 -21.16
N SER A 435 8.50 -12.94 -20.38
CA SER A 435 7.32 -12.88 -19.52
C SER A 435 7.42 -11.80 -18.44
N LEU A 436 8.60 -11.61 -17.86
CA LEU A 436 8.88 -10.53 -16.91
C LEU A 436 8.76 -9.17 -17.61
N GLY A 437 9.40 -8.97 -18.76
CA GLY A 437 9.31 -7.73 -19.56
C GLY A 437 7.86 -7.35 -19.88
N ARG A 438 7.03 -8.31 -20.29
CA ARG A 438 5.57 -8.09 -20.49
C ARG A 438 4.87 -7.59 -19.24
N ARG A 439 5.17 -8.17 -18.08
CA ARG A 439 4.58 -7.76 -16.80
C ARG A 439 5.06 -6.38 -16.36
N LEU A 440 6.35 -6.10 -16.52
CA LEU A 440 6.94 -4.79 -16.22
C LEU A 440 6.28 -3.69 -17.07
N ARG A 441 6.03 -3.94 -18.36
CA ARG A 441 5.35 -2.99 -19.26
C ARG A 441 3.93 -2.65 -18.79
N LYS A 442 3.21 -3.61 -18.21
CA LYS A 442 1.84 -3.41 -17.71
C LYS A 442 1.80 -2.76 -16.32
N SER A 443 2.91 -2.73 -15.59
CA SER A 443 2.97 -2.34 -14.18
C SER A 443 3.84 -1.10 -13.94
N THR A 444 3.85 -0.13 -14.85
CA THR A 444 4.73 1.05 -14.79
C THR A 444 4.54 1.89 -13.51
N GLY A 445 3.33 1.96 -12.94
CA GLY A 445 3.04 2.71 -11.70
C GLY A 445 3.48 2.02 -10.39
N VAL A 446 4.06 0.82 -10.48
CA VAL A 446 4.47 -0.01 -9.32
C VAL A 446 6.00 0.06 -9.08
N PHE A 447 6.76 0.53 -10.07
CA PHE A 447 8.22 0.56 -10.03
C PHE A 447 8.73 2.00 -9.98
N LEU A 448 9.83 2.23 -9.26
CA LEU A 448 10.43 3.55 -9.11
C LEU A 448 11.10 4.00 -10.41
N GLU A 449 11.80 3.06 -11.05
CA GLU A 449 12.53 3.29 -12.30
C GLU A 449 12.06 2.25 -13.33
N PRO A 450 10.80 2.32 -13.80
CA PRO A 450 10.22 1.29 -14.67
C PRO A 450 10.98 1.18 -16.00
N GLN A 451 11.42 2.32 -16.55
CA GLN A 451 12.15 2.37 -17.81
C GLN A 451 13.52 1.70 -17.69
N ARG A 452 14.29 2.03 -16.64
CA ARG A 452 15.61 1.42 -16.39
C ARG A 452 15.50 -0.09 -16.14
N LEU A 453 14.51 -0.51 -15.35
CA LEU A 453 14.28 -1.92 -15.06
C LEU A 453 13.88 -2.71 -16.31
N PHE A 454 13.02 -2.11 -17.16
CA PHE A 454 12.65 -2.71 -18.44
C PHE A 454 13.85 -2.77 -19.40
N GLY A 455 14.65 -1.70 -19.50
CA GLY A 455 15.90 -1.68 -20.27
C GLY A 455 16.90 -2.76 -19.82
N ALA A 456 17.10 -2.92 -18.51
CA ALA A 456 17.91 -3.99 -17.95
C ALA A 456 17.38 -5.39 -18.31
N THR A 457 16.05 -5.56 -18.34
CA THR A 457 15.41 -6.81 -18.75
C THR A 457 15.69 -7.10 -20.23
N VAL A 458 15.61 -6.10 -21.10
CA VAL A 458 15.91 -6.22 -22.54
C VAL A 458 17.38 -6.58 -22.76
N GLN A 459 18.31 -5.88 -22.10
CA GLN A 459 19.74 -6.19 -22.17
C GLN A 459 20.03 -7.61 -21.69
N ALA A 460 19.38 -8.05 -20.61
CA ALA A 460 19.48 -9.43 -20.13
C ALA A 460 19.00 -10.44 -21.19
N CYS A 461 17.87 -10.19 -21.87
CA CYS A 461 17.40 -11.04 -22.99
C CYS A 461 18.47 -11.17 -24.07
N MET A 462 19.05 -10.05 -24.51
CA MET A 462 20.07 -10.02 -25.56
C MET A 462 21.33 -10.80 -25.16
N LYS A 463 21.80 -10.65 -23.91
CA LYS A 463 22.93 -11.40 -23.39
C LYS A 463 22.66 -12.90 -23.27
N VAL A 464 21.42 -13.30 -22.96
CA VAL A 464 21.03 -14.72 -22.94
C VAL A 464 21.05 -15.28 -24.36
N VAL A 465 20.47 -14.57 -25.32
CA VAL A 465 20.48 -14.98 -26.73
C VAL A 465 21.89 -15.11 -27.28
N ARG A 466 22.76 -14.12 -27.06
CA ARG A 466 24.16 -14.19 -27.51
C ARG A 466 24.95 -15.37 -26.90
N ARG A 467 24.54 -15.88 -25.73
CA ARG A 467 25.14 -17.07 -25.11
C ARG A 467 24.62 -18.37 -25.70
N VAL A 468 23.32 -18.44 -25.99
CA VAL A 468 22.66 -19.64 -26.54
C VAL A 468 22.87 -19.74 -28.04
N TRP A 469 23.03 -18.59 -28.71
CA TRP A 469 23.19 -18.44 -30.14
C TRP A 469 24.47 -17.64 -30.39
N PRO A 470 25.60 -18.30 -30.70
CA PRO A 470 26.90 -17.65 -30.88
C PRO A 470 26.92 -16.87 -32.20
N LEU A 471 26.27 -15.71 -32.20
CA LEU A 471 26.21 -14.82 -33.33
C LEU A 471 27.48 -13.94 -33.39
N PRO A 472 27.93 -13.53 -34.59
CA PRO A 472 28.96 -12.52 -34.74
C PRO A 472 28.65 -11.27 -33.90
N ALA A 473 29.67 -10.59 -33.38
CA ALA A 473 29.46 -9.35 -32.63
C ALA A 473 28.69 -8.32 -33.49
N ALA A 474 27.68 -7.68 -32.90
CA ALA A 474 26.76 -6.77 -33.59
C ALA A 474 27.41 -5.69 -34.49
N PRO A 475 28.54 -5.03 -34.15
CA PRO A 475 29.08 -3.98 -35.02
C PRO A 475 29.60 -4.45 -36.38
N SER A 476 29.77 -5.77 -36.60
CA SER A 476 30.21 -6.30 -37.89
C SER A 476 29.05 -6.86 -38.75
N PHE A 477 27.82 -6.85 -38.25
CA PHE A 477 26.68 -7.33 -39.03
C PHE A 477 26.28 -6.26 -40.05
N GLN A 478 26.75 -6.42 -41.28
CA GLN A 478 26.21 -5.70 -42.42
C GLN A 478 25.21 -6.59 -43.14
N PRO A 479 23.94 -6.16 -43.26
CA PRO A 479 23.01 -6.83 -44.14
C PRO A 479 23.61 -6.95 -45.56
N PRO A 480 23.47 -8.11 -46.24
CA PRO A 480 23.85 -8.24 -47.65
C PRO A 480 23.23 -7.12 -48.49
N ALA A 481 24.05 -6.45 -49.30
CA ALA A 481 23.64 -5.26 -50.07
C ALA A 481 22.55 -5.57 -51.12
N ASP A 482 22.41 -6.83 -51.50
CA ASP A 482 21.47 -7.40 -52.46
C ASP A 482 20.19 -7.96 -51.84
N MET A 483 20.01 -7.82 -50.52
CA MET A 483 18.84 -8.35 -49.83
C MET A 483 17.58 -7.52 -50.15
N THR A 484 16.79 -7.99 -51.12
CA THR A 484 15.51 -7.36 -51.47
C THR A 484 14.38 -7.75 -50.52
N ALA A 485 13.28 -7.02 -50.59
CA ALA A 485 12.12 -7.34 -49.78
C ALA A 485 11.50 -8.70 -50.10
N ASP A 486 11.49 -9.07 -51.37
CA ASP A 486 11.00 -10.36 -51.83
C ASP A 486 11.91 -11.49 -51.36
N THR A 487 13.24 -11.25 -51.34
CA THR A 487 14.21 -12.20 -50.77
C THR A 487 13.91 -12.48 -49.30
N LEU A 488 13.65 -11.45 -48.49
CA LEU A 488 13.32 -11.63 -47.07
C LEU A 488 12.00 -12.38 -46.88
N ARG A 489 10.96 -12.07 -47.69
CA ARG A 489 9.68 -12.81 -47.66
C ARG A 489 9.88 -14.29 -48.01
N GLN A 490 10.68 -14.56 -49.04
CA GLN A 490 11.01 -15.94 -49.45
C GLN A 490 11.76 -16.69 -48.34
N LEU A 491 12.73 -16.06 -47.68
CA LEU A 491 13.46 -16.67 -46.56
C LEU A 491 12.51 -16.94 -45.37
N ALA A 492 11.61 -16.02 -45.04
CA ALA A 492 10.63 -16.23 -43.98
C ALA A 492 9.66 -17.36 -44.29
N ALA A 493 9.18 -17.47 -45.54
CA ALA A 493 8.34 -18.57 -45.99
C ALA A 493 9.08 -19.92 -45.89
N ARG A 494 10.37 -19.96 -46.25
CA ARG A 494 11.23 -21.15 -46.11
C ARG A 494 11.38 -21.56 -44.64
N ILE A 495 11.63 -20.60 -43.74
CA ILE A 495 11.70 -20.85 -42.29
C ILE A 495 10.35 -21.41 -41.79
N ALA A 496 9.22 -20.80 -42.18
CA ALA A 496 7.89 -21.26 -41.80
C ALA A 496 7.66 -22.73 -42.17
N ALA A 497 7.94 -23.06 -43.43
CA ALA A 497 7.76 -24.41 -43.98
C ALA A 497 8.66 -25.42 -43.25
N ALA A 498 9.93 -25.09 -43.04
CA ALA A 498 10.87 -25.97 -42.35
C ALA A 498 10.48 -26.23 -40.88
N VAL A 499 9.95 -25.22 -40.18
CA VAL A 499 9.43 -25.37 -38.81
C VAL A 499 8.17 -26.24 -38.78
N GLN A 500 7.25 -26.09 -39.74
CA GLN A 500 6.04 -26.92 -39.81
C GLN A 500 6.34 -28.40 -40.04
N ILE A 501 7.38 -28.70 -40.84
CA ILE A 501 7.80 -30.09 -41.11
C ILE A 501 8.49 -30.71 -39.88
N GLY A 502 8.87 -29.91 -38.87
CA GLY A 502 9.45 -30.39 -37.62
C GLY A 502 10.84 -31.01 -37.78
N GLN A 503 11.60 -30.54 -38.78
CA GLN A 503 12.81 -31.22 -39.26
C GLN A 503 13.86 -31.50 -38.18
N THR A 504 14.17 -30.51 -37.34
CA THR A 504 15.15 -30.68 -36.26
C THR A 504 14.69 -29.96 -34.99
N PRO A 505 14.91 -30.58 -33.81
CA PRO A 505 14.60 -29.93 -32.53
C PRO A 505 15.41 -28.64 -32.34
N GLU A 506 16.59 -28.55 -32.95
CA GLU A 506 17.42 -27.35 -32.93
C GLU A 506 16.80 -26.19 -33.72
N LEU A 507 16.30 -26.44 -34.94
CA LEU A 507 15.62 -25.41 -35.74
C LEU A 507 14.38 -24.88 -35.02
N MET A 508 13.58 -25.78 -34.41
CA MET A 508 12.42 -25.39 -33.62
C MET A 508 12.80 -24.55 -32.40
N ALA A 509 13.88 -24.90 -31.70
CA ALA A 509 14.38 -24.14 -30.56
C ALA A 509 14.88 -22.74 -30.97
N ARG A 510 15.65 -22.63 -32.06
CA ARG A 510 16.12 -21.35 -32.62
C ARG A 510 14.95 -20.48 -33.08
N HIS A 511 13.97 -21.05 -33.78
CA HIS A 511 12.75 -20.33 -34.16
C HIS A 511 11.96 -19.83 -32.94
N ALA A 512 11.83 -20.64 -31.88
CA ALA A 512 11.18 -20.21 -30.64
C ALA A 512 11.92 -19.06 -29.95
N HIS A 513 13.27 -19.06 -29.95
CA HIS A 513 14.06 -17.93 -29.44
C HIS A 513 13.87 -16.66 -30.28
N LEU A 514 13.81 -16.79 -31.61
CA LEU A 514 13.55 -15.67 -32.52
C LEU A 514 12.18 -15.02 -32.22
N GLN A 515 11.13 -15.82 -32.07
CA GLN A 515 9.79 -15.32 -31.69
C GLN A 515 9.79 -14.61 -30.32
N GLN A 516 10.58 -15.09 -29.36
CA GLN A 516 10.71 -14.44 -28.05
C GLN A 516 11.45 -13.10 -28.14
N LEU A 517 12.52 -13.01 -28.92
CA LEU A 517 13.23 -11.75 -29.17
C LEU A 517 12.36 -10.73 -29.88
N GLU A 518 11.64 -11.16 -30.91
CA GLU A 518 10.71 -10.31 -31.64
C GLU A 518 9.61 -9.77 -30.71
N GLN A 519 9.04 -10.65 -29.87
CA GLN A 519 8.09 -10.21 -28.85
C GLN A 519 8.70 -9.15 -27.93
N MET A 520 9.97 -9.32 -27.50
CA MET A 520 10.66 -8.30 -26.72
C MET A 520 10.90 -7.01 -27.49
N TYR A 521 11.22 -7.09 -28.78
CA TYR A 521 11.39 -5.94 -29.65
C TYR A 521 10.10 -5.13 -29.77
N ARG A 522 8.96 -5.79 -30.01
CA ARG A 522 7.64 -5.14 -30.00
C ARG A 522 7.28 -4.53 -28.65
N LEU A 523 7.80 -5.10 -27.55
CA LEU A 523 7.64 -4.51 -26.22
C LEU A 523 8.51 -3.26 -26.02
N ALA A 524 9.68 -3.23 -26.65
CA ALA A 524 10.64 -2.15 -26.59
C ALA A 524 10.25 -0.94 -27.46
N ILE A 525 9.73 -1.18 -28.66
CA ILE A 525 9.28 -0.13 -29.58
C ILE A 525 8.20 0.71 -28.89
N GLY A 526 8.47 2.00 -28.76
CA GLY A 526 7.58 3.00 -28.18
C GLY A 526 7.71 3.18 -26.65
N HIS A 527 8.66 2.52 -25.98
CA HIS A 527 8.73 2.60 -24.51
C HIS A 527 10.13 2.75 -23.92
N ILE A 528 11.18 2.29 -24.59
CA ILE A 528 12.55 2.53 -24.13
C ILE A 528 12.93 3.97 -24.47
N ALA A 529 13.29 4.77 -23.47
CA ALA A 529 13.85 6.11 -23.66
C ALA A 529 15.17 6.07 -24.45
N GLU A 530 15.91 4.96 -24.34
CA GLU A 530 17.13 4.67 -25.06
C GLU A 530 16.83 3.97 -26.40
N GLN A 531 16.67 4.77 -27.46
CA GLN A 531 16.60 4.27 -28.85
C GLN A 531 17.73 3.30 -29.19
N ALA A 532 18.91 3.47 -28.58
CA ALA A 532 20.07 2.60 -28.75
C ALA A 532 19.80 1.13 -28.39
N ILE A 533 19.11 0.86 -27.27
CA ILE A 533 18.80 -0.53 -26.86
C ILE A 533 17.79 -1.16 -27.82
N ALA A 534 16.79 -0.39 -28.24
CA ALA A 534 15.80 -0.88 -29.20
C ALA A 534 16.45 -1.21 -30.54
N GLU A 535 17.41 -0.38 -30.99
CA GLU A 535 18.17 -0.57 -32.22
C GLU A 535 19.10 -1.78 -32.15
N GLU A 536 19.83 -1.96 -31.04
CA GLU A 536 20.68 -3.12 -30.83
C GLU A 536 19.88 -4.43 -30.79
N LEU A 537 18.69 -4.41 -30.17
CA LEU A 537 17.77 -5.54 -30.18
C LEU A 537 17.21 -5.81 -31.59
N ARG A 538 16.91 -4.75 -32.35
CA ARG A 538 16.46 -4.83 -33.74
C ARG A 538 17.50 -5.55 -34.61
N LEU A 539 18.76 -5.10 -34.53
CA LEU A 539 19.89 -5.71 -35.23
C LEU A 539 20.08 -7.19 -34.83
N LEU A 540 19.94 -7.50 -33.54
CA LEU A 540 20.04 -8.88 -33.05
C LEU A 540 18.94 -9.79 -33.62
N VAL A 541 17.70 -9.30 -33.70
CA VAL A 541 16.58 -10.04 -34.32
C VAL A 541 16.88 -10.32 -35.79
N ALA A 542 17.38 -9.32 -36.52
CA ALA A 542 17.77 -9.45 -37.93
C ALA A 542 18.84 -10.53 -38.13
N GLN A 543 19.85 -10.49 -37.28
CA GLN A 543 20.98 -11.40 -37.32
C GLN A 543 20.57 -12.84 -37.01
N CYS A 544 19.73 -13.05 -35.99
CA CYS A 544 19.12 -14.36 -35.70
C CYS A 544 18.31 -14.89 -36.88
N PHE A 545 17.53 -14.02 -37.53
CA PHE A 545 16.70 -14.39 -38.68
C PHE A 545 17.54 -14.87 -39.86
N LEU A 546 18.59 -14.11 -40.24
CA LEU A 546 19.49 -14.53 -41.33
C LEU A 546 20.27 -15.79 -41.00
N ASP A 547 20.77 -15.91 -39.76
CA ASP A 547 21.49 -17.11 -39.35
C ASP A 547 20.59 -18.35 -39.46
N LEU A 548 19.33 -18.24 -39.01
CA LEU A 548 18.35 -19.30 -39.13
C LEU A 548 18.09 -19.68 -40.59
N ALA A 549 17.98 -18.67 -41.47
CA ALA A 549 17.76 -18.88 -42.89
C ALA A 549 18.95 -19.59 -43.57
N ASN A 550 20.18 -19.23 -43.18
CA ASN A 550 21.41 -19.82 -43.72
C ASN A 550 21.63 -21.28 -43.30
N HIS A 551 21.03 -21.71 -42.18
CA HIS A 551 21.08 -23.10 -41.72
C HIS A 551 20.02 -24.00 -42.39
N LEU A 552 19.13 -23.44 -43.22
CA LEU A 552 18.16 -24.25 -43.96
C LEU A 552 18.83 -24.95 -45.15
N PRO A 553 18.56 -26.25 -45.39
CA PRO A 553 19.08 -26.95 -46.56
C PRO A 553 18.67 -26.24 -47.86
N ALA A 554 19.60 -26.14 -48.81
CA ALA A 554 19.34 -25.57 -50.14
C ALA A 554 18.23 -26.32 -50.90
N SER A 555 17.98 -27.59 -50.57
CA SER A 555 16.93 -28.42 -51.16
C SER A 555 15.49 -27.96 -50.85
N TYR A 556 15.31 -26.97 -49.99
CA TYR A 556 14.01 -26.34 -49.72
C TYR A 556 13.72 -25.23 -50.72
N ASP A 557 13.58 -25.61 -51.98
CA ASP A 557 12.94 -24.77 -52.98
C ASP A 557 11.42 -24.90 -52.80
N VAL A 558 10.82 -23.81 -52.30
CA VAL A 558 9.38 -23.67 -52.00
C VAL A 558 8.51 -24.05 -53.21
N LEU A 559 9.07 -23.93 -54.42
CA LEU A 559 8.42 -24.28 -55.68
C LEU A 559 8.17 -25.79 -55.87
N SER A 560 8.82 -26.66 -55.10
CA SER A 560 8.63 -28.12 -55.19
C SER A 560 7.54 -28.69 -54.28
N MET A 561 7.01 -27.88 -53.34
CA MET A 561 6.01 -28.30 -52.35
C MET A 561 4.57 -27.91 -52.71
N SER A 562 4.36 -27.25 -53.85
CA SER A 562 3.03 -27.12 -54.45
C SER A 562 2.62 -28.47 -55.04
N GLY A 563 2.06 -29.34 -54.19
CA GLY A 563 1.31 -30.50 -54.67
C GLY A 563 0.22 -30.04 -55.65
N PRO A 564 -0.16 -30.87 -56.63
CA PRO A 564 -1.13 -30.51 -57.67
C PRO A 564 -2.52 -30.14 -57.13
N ASP A 565 -2.83 -30.48 -55.88
CA ASP A 565 -4.03 -30.05 -55.18
C ASP A 565 -3.82 -28.68 -54.53
N GLY A 566 -3.91 -27.63 -55.36
CA GLY A 566 -3.81 -26.21 -54.98
C GLY A 566 -4.87 -25.74 -53.98
N THR A 567 -4.82 -26.26 -52.75
CA THR A 567 -5.66 -25.81 -51.64
C THR A 567 -4.82 -25.04 -50.63
N HIS A 568 -5.20 -23.76 -50.46
CA HIS A 568 -4.64 -22.70 -49.62
C HIS A 568 -4.63 -23.01 -48.10
N ALA A 569 -4.21 -24.20 -47.68
CA ALA A 569 -4.13 -24.58 -46.27
C ALA A 569 -2.96 -23.87 -45.53
N ALA A 570 -1.93 -23.42 -46.26
CA ALA A 570 -0.76 -22.76 -45.70
C ALA A 570 -0.96 -21.26 -45.34
N GLU A 571 -2.01 -20.61 -45.87
CA GLU A 571 -2.28 -19.18 -45.59
C GLU A 571 -2.89 -18.93 -44.19
N ARG A 572 -3.29 -19.97 -43.46
CA ARG A 572 -3.92 -19.80 -42.15
C ARG A 572 -2.91 -19.97 -41.00
N LYS A 573 -2.49 -18.84 -40.43
CA LYS A 573 -1.76 -18.62 -39.15
C LYS A 573 -0.21 -18.51 -39.16
N CYS A 574 0.42 -17.96 -40.19
CA CYS A 574 1.82 -17.49 -40.09
C CYS A 574 1.97 -15.96 -39.96
N VAL A 575 1.00 -15.29 -39.32
CA VAL A 575 1.01 -13.83 -39.07
C VAL A 575 2.32 -13.35 -38.42
N SER A 576 3.01 -14.20 -37.62
CA SER A 576 4.27 -13.79 -36.97
C SER A 576 5.46 -13.63 -37.93
N LEU A 577 5.49 -14.33 -39.08
CA LEU A 577 6.65 -14.32 -39.97
C LEU A 577 6.62 -13.17 -40.98
N GLU A 578 5.44 -12.74 -41.43
CA GLU A 578 5.31 -11.52 -42.23
C GLU A 578 5.71 -10.28 -41.43
N GLU A 579 5.36 -10.22 -40.15
CA GLU A 579 5.77 -9.13 -39.24
C GLU A 579 7.29 -9.15 -38.95
N LEU A 580 7.92 -10.33 -38.90
CA LEU A 580 9.38 -10.47 -38.86
C LEU A 580 10.04 -9.94 -40.13
N VAL A 581 9.42 -10.21 -41.28
CA VAL A 581 9.88 -9.66 -42.57
C VAL A 581 9.73 -8.16 -42.57
N GLU A 582 8.61 -7.58 -42.12
CA GLU A 582 8.49 -6.13 -41.99
C GLU A 582 9.53 -5.53 -41.04
N THR A 583 9.78 -6.18 -39.90
CA THR A 583 10.83 -5.76 -38.96
C THR A 583 12.20 -5.79 -39.62
N ALA A 584 12.52 -6.87 -40.34
CA ALA A 584 13.74 -6.97 -41.13
C ALA A 584 13.76 -5.89 -42.21
N LEU A 585 12.72 -5.70 -42.99
CA LEU A 585 12.61 -4.68 -44.03
C LEU A 585 12.89 -3.27 -43.51
N GLN A 586 12.36 -2.93 -42.33
CA GLN A 586 12.66 -1.65 -41.67
C GLN A 586 14.15 -1.50 -41.32
N LEU A 587 14.90 -2.58 -41.14
CA LEU A 587 16.36 -2.58 -40.97
C LEU A 587 17.11 -2.37 -42.29
N TYR A 588 16.71 -3.05 -43.36
CA TYR A 588 17.38 -2.99 -44.68
C TYR A 588 17.09 -1.68 -45.42
N HIS A 589 15.86 -1.19 -45.27
CA HIS A 589 15.47 0.15 -45.68
C HIS A 589 15.24 0.94 -44.40
N PRO A 590 16.30 1.51 -43.77
CA PRO A 590 16.08 2.53 -42.76
C PRO A 590 15.20 3.55 -43.46
N LEU A 591 13.98 3.75 -42.95
CA LEU A 591 12.99 4.70 -43.48
C LEU A 591 13.76 5.82 -44.11
N GLN A 592 13.83 5.85 -45.46
CA GLN A 592 14.28 7.05 -46.14
C GLN A 592 13.33 8.07 -45.56
N SER A 593 13.82 8.92 -44.67
CA SER A 593 13.03 10.00 -44.10
C SER A 593 12.38 10.63 -45.32
N PRO A 594 11.03 10.72 -45.40
CA PRO A 594 10.41 11.40 -46.53
C PRO A 594 11.14 12.73 -46.62
N SER A 595 11.89 12.91 -47.71
CA SER A 595 12.70 14.09 -47.93
C SER A 595 11.77 15.27 -47.74
N LYS A 596 12.04 16.10 -46.71
CA LYS A 596 11.41 17.40 -46.62
C LYS A 596 11.87 18.26 -47.78
#